data_AF-A0A5E4JE14-F1
#
_entry.id   AF-A0A5E4JE14-F1
#
_cell.length_a   1.000
_cell.length_b   1.000
_cell.length_c   1.000
_cell.angle_alpha   90.00
_cell.angle_beta   90.00
_cell.angle_gamma   90.00
#
_symmetry.space_group_name_H-M   'P 1'
#
loop_
_entity.id
_entity.type
_entity.pdbx_description
1 polymer ?
#
loop_
_entity_poly.entity_id
_entity_poly.type
_entity_poly.pdbx_seq_one_letter_code
_entity_poly.pdbx_strand_id
1 'polypeptide(L)'
;MAKKAKAKAKETTATSAMTRQELEEQVVSLANAGHSPSAIGIILRDEHAVKDFREETGRTIQSVLKENNLIGEIPEDLLNLIRRSVVLFNHMGKNKHDYSAKHGYELTVSKIRRLTKYYAKKKRIPQGWAYTPEQAALLVK
;
A
#
# COMPACT_ATOMS: atom_id res chain seq x y z
N MET A 1 5.11 -14.47 -12.59
CA MET A 1 5.30 -13.61 -11.41
C MET A 1 6.43 -14.19 -10.58
N ALA A 2 7.61 -13.54 -10.60
CA ALA A 2 8.77 -14.02 -9.86
C ALA A 2 8.51 -13.88 -8.35
N LYS A 3 8.31 -15.00 -7.66
CA LYS A 3 8.35 -15.02 -6.19
C LYS A 3 9.81 -14.80 -5.80
N LYS A 4 10.14 -13.65 -5.21
CA LYS A 4 11.41 -13.49 -4.47
C LYS A 4 11.42 -14.57 -3.38
N ALA A 5 12.41 -15.48 -3.45
CA ALA A 5 12.62 -16.49 -2.43
C ALA A 5 12.94 -15.78 -1.10
N LYS A 6 12.14 -16.02 -0.06
CA LYS A 6 12.39 -15.50 1.28
C LYS A 6 13.45 -16.41 1.91
N ALA A 7 14.66 -15.88 2.13
CA ALA A 7 15.74 -16.61 2.77
C ALA A 7 15.34 -17.04 4.21
N LYS A 8 15.76 -18.24 4.61
CA LYS A 8 15.62 -18.75 5.99
C LYS A 8 16.29 -17.79 6.98
N ALA A 9 15.73 -17.72 8.20
CA ALA A 9 16.21 -16.92 9.32
C ALA A 9 17.73 -17.04 9.46
N LYS A 10 18.42 -15.97 9.09
CA LYS A 10 19.86 -15.80 9.25
C LYS A 10 20.04 -14.86 10.43
N GLU A 11 21.00 -15.19 11.29
CA GLU A 11 21.42 -14.37 12.44
C GLU A 11 21.43 -12.88 12.07
N THR A 12 20.88 -12.04 12.96
CA THR A 12 20.75 -10.59 12.77
C THR A 12 22.12 -9.96 12.65
N THR A 13 22.68 -9.93 11.43
CA THR A 13 23.80 -9.06 11.10
C THR A 13 23.24 -7.64 11.08
N ALA A 14 23.48 -6.86 12.14
CA ALA A 14 23.21 -5.43 12.15
C ALA A 14 24.01 -4.81 11.00
N THR A 15 23.33 -4.54 9.88
CA THR A 15 23.98 -4.05 8.64
C THR A 15 23.89 -2.53 8.57
N SER A 16 22.96 -1.93 9.32
CA SER A 16 22.73 -0.49 9.40
C SER A 16 23.39 0.10 10.65
N ALA A 17 23.96 1.30 10.49
CA ALA A 17 24.60 2.05 11.58
C ALA A 17 23.58 2.76 12.49
N MET A 18 22.31 2.78 12.11
CA MET A 18 21.24 3.49 12.82
C MET A 18 20.67 2.66 13.96
N THR A 19 20.31 3.33 15.05
CA THR A 19 19.62 2.67 16.16
C THR A 19 18.15 2.40 15.81
N ARG A 20 17.53 1.46 16.52
CA ARG A 20 16.10 1.14 16.35
C ARG A 20 15.19 2.37 16.49
N GLN A 21 15.51 3.24 17.44
CA GLN A 21 14.72 4.44 17.73
C GLN A 21 14.78 5.42 16.55
N GLU A 22 15.98 5.66 16.02
CA GLU A 22 16.18 6.50 14.83
C GLU A 22 15.41 5.98 13.61
N LEU A 23 15.34 4.66 13.41
CA LEU A 23 14.56 4.06 12.33
C LEU A 23 13.05 4.28 12.50
N GLU A 24 12.53 4.17 13.73
CA GLU A 24 11.12 4.42 14.02
C GLU A 24 10.77 5.91 13.82
N GLU A 25 11.65 6.82 14.25
CA GLU A 25 11.52 8.27 14.03
C GLU A 25 11.55 8.63 12.54
N GLN A 26 12.46 8.03 11.77
CA GLN A 26 12.56 8.27 10.34
C GLN A 26 11.31 7.79 9.59
N VAL A 27 10.72 6.65 10.00
CA VAL A 27 9.43 6.19 9.45
C VAL A 27 8.32 7.20 9.71
N VAL A 28 8.27 7.78 10.92
CA VAL A 28 7.27 8.80 11.28
C VAL A 28 7.48 10.08 10.46
N SER A 29 8.73 10.53 10.32
CA SER A 29 9.09 11.69 9.50
C SER A 29 8.66 11.52 8.03
N LEU A 30 8.99 10.39 7.43
CA LEU A 30 8.64 10.09 6.04
C LEU A 30 7.11 9.91 5.84
N ALA A 31 6.41 9.39 6.85
CA ALA A 31 4.96 9.31 6.81
C ALA A 31 4.30 10.69 6.90
N ASN A 32 4.83 11.59 7.72
CA ASN A 32 4.38 12.99 7.80
C ASN A 32 4.65 13.75 6.50
N ALA A 33 5.72 13.41 5.77
CA ALA A 33 5.97 13.91 4.42
C ALA A 33 4.98 13.35 3.36
N GLY A 34 4.08 12.43 3.75
CA GLY A 34 3.05 11.88 2.87
C GLY A 34 3.49 10.65 2.09
N HIS A 35 4.64 10.04 2.41
CA HIS A 35 5.07 8.81 1.74
C HIS A 35 4.23 7.61 2.17
N SER A 36 3.86 6.78 1.19
CA SER A 36 3.18 5.50 1.47
C SER A 36 4.10 4.53 2.22
N PRO A 37 3.57 3.62 3.06
CA PRO A 37 4.36 2.58 3.74
C PRO A 37 5.29 1.80 2.81
N SER A 38 4.82 1.48 1.60
CA SER A 38 5.63 0.80 0.58
C SER A 38 6.80 1.66 0.09
N ALA A 39 6.57 2.96 -0.12
CA ALA A 39 7.60 3.92 -0.52
C ALA A 39 8.62 4.17 0.59
N ILE A 40 8.17 4.28 1.85
CA ILE A 40 9.05 4.39 3.02
C ILE A 40 10.04 3.23 3.06
N GLY A 41 9.57 1.99 2.84
CA GLY A 41 10.45 0.82 2.79
C GLY A 41 11.41 0.75 1.59
N ILE A 42 11.22 1.57 0.56
CA ILE A 42 12.17 1.75 -0.55
C ILE A 42 13.20 2.81 -0.16
N ILE A 43 12.75 3.96 0.34
CA ILE A 43 13.60 5.06 0.81
C ILE A 43 14.59 4.56 1.88
N LEU A 44 14.09 3.83 2.88
CA LEU A 44 14.94 3.25 3.92
C LEU A 44 16.01 2.31 3.35
N ARG A 45 15.71 1.59 2.26
CA ARG A 45 16.66 0.69 1.63
C ARG A 45 17.71 1.41 0.81
N ASP A 46 17.27 2.38 0.02
CA ASP A 46 18.10 3.03 -1.00
C ASP A 46 18.93 4.17 -0.40
N GLU A 47 18.38 4.92 0.57
CA GLU A 47 19.04 6.06 1.21
C GLU A 47 19.74 5.69 2.53
N HIS A 48 19.11 4.82 3.33
CA HIS A 48 19.60 4.46 4.67
C HIS A 48 20.24 3.08 4.76
N ALA A 49 20.39 2.38 3.63
CA ALA A 49 20.97 1.03 3.54
C ALA A 49 20.29 -0.03 4.43
N VAL A 50 19.02 0.16 4.79
CA VAL A 50 18.21 -0.77 5.59
C VAL A 50 17.75 -1.92 4.69
N LYS A 51 18.19 -3.15 4.98
CA LYS A 51 17.86 -4.31 4.13
C LYS A 51 16.39 -4.70 4.25
N ASP A 52 15.93 -4.90 5.49
CA ASP A 52 14.53 -5.18 5.82
C ASP A 52 14.22 -4.57 7.19
N PHE A 53 13.32 -3.59 7.21
CA PHE A 53 12.87 -2.93 8.44
C PHE A 53 12.40 -3.91 9.50
N ARG A 54 11.77 -5.02 9.09
CA ARG A 54 11.26 -6.04 10.03
C ARG A 54 12.38 -6.84 10.67
N GLU A 55 13.47 -7.11 9.94
CA GLU A 55 14.62 -7.84 10.48
C GLU A 55 15.36 -6.98 11.51
N GLU A 56 15.43 -5.66 11.30
CA GLU A 56 16.19 -4.74 12.15
C GLU A 56 15.40 -4.29 13.41
N THR A 57 14.12 -3.93 13.27
CA THR A 57 13.30 -3.45 14.40
C THR A 57 12.39 -4.50 15.03
N GLY A 58 12.20 -5.65 14.37
CA GLY A 58 11.26 -6.70 14.79
C GLY A 58 9.78 -6.32 14.61
N ARG A 59 9.46 -5.09 14.19
CA ARG A 59 8.10 -4.61 13.92
C ARG A 59 7.88 -4.41 12.42
N THR A 60 6.63 -4.27 12.01
CA THR A 60 6.30 -3.88 10.64
C THR A 60 6.11 -2.37 10.56
N ILE A 61 6.43 -1.77 9.41
CA ILE A 61 6.20 -0.33 9.16
C ILE A 61 4.73 0.02 9.46
N GLN A 62 3.78 -0.83 9.06
CA GLN A 62 2.36 -0.64 9.36
C GLN A 62 2.05 -0.64 10.87
N SER A 63 2.77 -1.39 11.70
CA SER A 63 2.59 -1.36 13.16
C SER A 63 3.02 -0.01 13.73
N VAL A 64 4.20 0.48 13.31
CA VAL A 64 4.76 1.76 13.76
C VAL A 64 3.83 2.91 13.35
N LEU A 65 3.30 2.89 12.13
CA LEU A 65 2.33 3.89 11.69
C LEU A 65 0.99 3.80 12.43
N LYS A 66 0.58 2.60 12.83
CA LYS A 66 -0.64 2.40 13.63
C LYS A 66 -0.48 2.99 15.03
N GLU A 67 0.65 2.76 15.67
CA GLU A 67 0.96 3.27 17.02
C GLU A 67 0.99 4.81 17.05
N ASN A 68 1.47 5.42 15.97
CA ASN A 68 1.51 6.88 15.82
C ASN A 68 0.23 7.50 15.23
N ASN A 69 -0.84 6.72 15.03
CA ASN A 69 -2.11 7.17 14.42
C ASN A 69 -1.97 7.78 13.02
N LEU A 70 -0.91 7.45 12.28
CA LEU A 70 -0.64 7.93 10.92
C LEU A 70 -1.19 6.97 9.84
N ILE A 71 -2.02 6.01 10.24
CA ILE A 71 -2.66 5.08 9.32
C ILE A 71 -3.94 5.71 8.75
N GLY A 72 -4.03 5.75 7.42
CA GLY A 72 -5.27 6.08 6.73
C GLY A 72 -6.37 5.05 7.00
N GLU A 73 -7.62 5.50 7.00
CA GLU A 73 -8.80 4.64 7.22
C GLU A 73 -8.89 3.51 6.19
N ILE A 74 -8.52 3.83 4.94
CA ILE A 74 -8.54 2.89 3.83
C ILE A 74 -7.12 2.31 3.65
N PRO A 75 -6.98 0.97 3.56
CA PRO A 75 -5.72 0.34 3.23
C PRO A 75 -5.11 0.84 1.91
N GLU A 76 -3.79 1.04 1.91
CA GLU A 76 -3.00 1.55 0.77
C GLU A 76 -3.21 0.74 -0.52
N ASP A 77 -3.27 -0.59 -0.41
CA ASP A 77 -3.45 -1.51 -1.54
C ASP A 77 -4.81 -1.31 -2.23
N LEU A 78 -5.87 -1.14 -1.45
CA LEU A 78 -7.20 -0.85 -1.96
C LEU A 78 -7.24 0.53 -2.60
N LEU A 79 -6.65 1.54 -1.95
CA LEU A 79 -6.60 2.91 -2.44
C LEU A 79 -5.86 2.99 -3.79
N ASN A 80 -4.74 2.28 -3.94
CA ASN A 80 -3.99 2.21 -5.20
C ASN A 80 -4.79 1.57 -6.34
N LEU A 81 -5.60 0.54 -6.06
CA LEU A 81 -6.48 -0.04 -7.08
C LEU A 81 -7.61 0.92 -7.48
N ILE A 82 -8.16 1.67 -6.52
CA ILE A 82 -9.19 2.70 -6.78
C ILE A 82 -8.60 3.82 -7.64
N ARG A 83 -7.39 4.32 -7.33
CA ARG A 83 -6.69 5.28 -8.18
C ARG A 83 -6.54 4.79 -9.62
N ARG A 84 -6.10 3.54 -9.78
CA ARG A 84 -5.96 2.92 -11.10
C ARG A 84 -7.29 2.78 -11.83
N SER A 85 -8.38 2.44 -11.14
CA SER A 85 -9.69 2.28 -11.76
C SER A 85 -10.26 3.61 -12.25
N VAL A 86 -10.03 4.71 -11.53
CA VAL A 86 -10.43 6.07 -11.95
C VAL A 86 -9.69 6.48 -13.23
N VAL A 87 -8.38 6.24 -13.31
CA VAL A 87 -7.58 6.53 -14.52
C VAL A 87 -8.09 5.73 -15.72
N LEU A 88 -8.34 4.43 -15.55
CA LEU A 88 -8.87 3.57 -16.62
C LEU A 88 -10.28 3.97 -17.05
N PHE A 89 -11.13 4.38 -16.10
CA PHE A 89 -12.48 4.86 -16.39
C PHE A 89 -12.44 6.14 -17.24
N ASN A 90 -11.59 7.10 -16.88
CA ASN A 90 -11.39 8.34 -17.63
C ASN A 90 -10.83 8.08 -19.04
N HIS A 91 -9.89 7.12 -19.17
CA HIS A 91 -9.34 6.72 -20.47
C HIS A 91 -10.40 6.08 -21.37
N MET A 92 -11.19 5.14 -20.84
CA MET A 92 -12.28 4.48 -21.57
C MET A 92 -13.39 5.46 -21.97
N GLY A 93 -13.66 6.48 -21.15
CA GLY A 93 -14.62 7.54 -21.47
C GLY A 93 -14.23 8.34 -22.73
N LYS A 94 -12.92 8.55 -22.94
CA LYS A 94 -12.38 9.20 -24.14
C LYS A 94 -12.26 8.22 -25.32
N ASN A 95 -11.88 6.97 -25.05
CA ASN A 95 -11.58 5.94 -26.05
C ASN A 95 -12.58 4.78 -25.99
N LYS A 96 -13.78 4.98 -26.56
CA LYS A 96 -14.90 4.02 -26.46
C LYS A 96 -14.63 2.66 -27.13
N HIS A 97 -13.71 2.60 -28.10
CA HIS A 97 -13.39 1.37 -28.84
C HIS A 97 -12.16 0.62 -28.29
N ASP A 98 -11.55 1.09 -27.20
CA ASP A 98 -10.44 0.40 -26.56
C ASP A 98 -10.96 -0.74 -25.65
N TYR A 99 -11.22 -1.89 -26.26
CA TYR A 99 -11.69 -3.09 -25.56
C TYR A 99 -10.65 -3.66 -24.58
N SER A 100 -9.36 -3.44 -24.85
CA SER A 100 -8.27 -3.86 -23.97
C SER A 100 -8.31 -3.09 -22.65
N ALA A 101 -8.50 -1.77 -22.72
CA ALA A 101 -8.67 -0.94 -21.53
C ALA A 101 -9.96 -1.29 -20.76
N LYS A 102 -11.07 -1.55 -21.46
CA LYS A 102 -12.32 -2.01 -20.85
C LYS A 102 -12.12 -3.30 -20.05
N HIS A 103 -11.46 -4.30 -20.65
CA HIS A 103 -11.13 -5.54 -19.96
C HIS A 103 -10.22 -5.30 -18.75
N GLY A 104 -9.20 -4.45 -18.90
CA GLY A 104 -8.32 -4.06 -17.78
C GLY A 104 -9.06 -3.38 -16.63
N TYR A 105 -10.06 -2.55 -16.94
CA TYR A 105 -10.94 -1.94 -15.93
C TYR A 105 -11.76 -2.99 -15.20
N GLU A 106 -12.42 -3.91 -15.92
CA GLU A 106 -13.21 -5.00 -15.33
C GLU A 106 -12.39 -5.89 -14.38
N LEU A 107 -11.15 -6.24 -14.77
CA LEU A 107 -10.21 -6.97 -13.91
C LEU A 107 -9.84 -6.17 -12.66
N THR A 108 -9.62 -4.86 -12.79
CA THR A 108 -9.28 -3.98 -11.67
C THR A 108 -10.44 -3.87 -10.69
N VAL A 109 -11.66 -3.65 -11.18
CA VAL A 109 -12.89 -3.62 -10.36
C VAL A 109 -13.12 -4.96 -9.66
N SER A 110 -12.88 -6.07 -10.34
CA SER A 110 -13.00 -7.42 -9.75
C SER A 110 -12.00 -7.62 -8.60
N LYS A 111 -10.78 -7.10 -8.70
CA LYS A 111 -9.79 -7.11 -7.61
C LYS A 111 -10.23 -6.23 -6.44
N ILE A 112 -10.74 -5.03 -6.70
CA ILE A 112 -11.29 -4.13 -5.67
C ILE A 112 -12.37 -4.85 -4.88
N ARG A 113 -13.37 -5.43 -5.55
CA ARG A 113 -14.48 -6.17 -4.92
C ARG A 113 -13.98 -7.31 -4.01
N ARG A 114 -12.96 -8.04 -4.45
CA ARG A 114 -12.34 -9.12 -3.66
C ARG A 114 -11.63 -8.59 -2.41
N LEU A 115 -10.86 -7.51 -2.52
CA LEU A 115 -10.16 -6.89 -1.39
C LEU A 115 -11.14 -6.25 -0.40
N THR A 116 -12.17 -5.56 -0.89
CA THR A 116 -13.24 -5.01 -0.05
C THR A 116 -13.88 -6.12 0.79
N LYS A 117 -14.26 -7.26 0.18
CA LYS A 117 -14.84 -8.39 0.90
C LYS A 117 -13.91 -8.93 1.99
N TYR A 118 -12.61 -8.99 1.71
CA TYR A 118 -11.60 -9.41 2.68
C TYR A 118 -11.47 -8.43 3.86
N TYR A 119 -11.37 -7.13 3.57
CA TYR A 119 -11.19 -6.11 4.60
C TYR A 119 -12.46 -5.85 5.42
N ALA A 120 -13.64 -6.00 4.81
CA ALA A 120 -14.92 -5.99 5.52
C ALA A 120 -14.98 -7.14 6.54
N LYS A 121 -14.57 -8.36 6.16
CA LYS A 121 -14.47 -9.49 7.09
C LYS A 121 -13.48 -9.23 8.24
N LYS A 122 -12.39 -8.51 7.96
CA LYS A 122 -11.39 -8.08 8.96
C LYS A 122 -11.77 -6.84 9.74
N LYS A 123 -12.97 -6.26 9.54
CA LYS A 123 -13.45 -5.03 10.19
C LYS A 123 -12.53 -3.83 10.00
N ARG A 124 -11.75 -3.78 8.91
CA ARG A 124 -10.98 -2.57 8.54
C ARG A 124 -11.81 -1.57 7.72
N ILE A 125 -12.90 -2.04 7.11
CA ILE A 125 -13.82 -1.25 6.29
C ILE A 125 -15.24 -1.61 6.74
N PRO A 126 -16.20 -0.66 6.73
CA PRO A 126 -17.59 -0.93 7.09
C PRO A 126 -18.21 -2.04 6.23
N GLN A 127 -18.99 -2.90 6.88
CA GLN A 127 -19.69 -4.02 6.26
C GLN A 127 -20.86 -3.46 5.43
N GLY A 128 -20.65 -3.31 4.12
CA GLY A 128 -21.60 -2.66 3.21
C GLY A 128 -20.93 -1.70 2.22
N TRP A 129 -19.65 -1.42 2.39
CA TRP A 129 -18.91 -0.60 1.43
C TRP A 129 -18.94 -1.25 0.04
N ALA A 130 -19.46 -0.51 -0.94
CA ALA A 130 -19.56 -0.95 -2.33
C ALA A 130 -18.74 0.00 -3.20
N TYR A 131 -18.06 -0.55 -4.21
CA TYR A 131 -17.36 0.26 -5.19
C TYR A 131 -18.35 0.85 -6.19
N THR A 132 -18.41 2.18 -6.26
CA THR A 132 -19.02 2.92 -7.36
C THR A 132 -18.00 3.87 -8.00
N PRO A 133 -18.03 4.10 -9.33
CA PRO A 133 -17.08 4.99 -10.00
C PRO A 133 -17.10 6.42 -9.44
N GLU A 134 -18.27 6.90 -9.05
CA GLU A 134 -18.47 8.24 -8.48
C GLU A 134 -17.81 8.37 -7.10
N GLN A 135 -18.04 7.41 -6.20
CA GLN A 135 -17.38 7.38 -4.90
C GLN A 135 -15.86 7.21 -5.04
N ALA A 136 -15.42 6.40 -6.01
CA ALA A 136 -14.00 6.21 -6.31
C ALA A 136 -13.33 7.52 -6.74
N ALA A 137 -14.00 8.33 -7.56
CA ALA A 137 -13.50 9.63 -7.98
C ALA A 137 -13.38 10.62 -6.81
N LEU A 138 -14.32 10.60 -5.86
CA LEU A 138 -14.27 11.44 -4.66
C LEU A 138 -13.13 11.06 -3.71
N LEU A 139 -12.82 9.78 -3.57
CA LEU A 139 -11.77 9.28 -2.68
C LEU A 139 -10.34 9.55 -3.19
N VAL A 140 -10.19 9.86 -4.48
CA VAL A 140 -8.90 10.03 -5.15
C VAL A 140 -8.61 11.48 -5.51
N LYS A 141 -9.62 12.35 -5.43
CA LYS A 141 -9.50 13.79 -5.68
C LYS A 141 -8.80 14.48 -4.53
#